data_AF-A0A377W3F5-F1
#
_entry.id   AF-A0A377W3F5-F1
#
_cell.length_a   1.000
_cell.length_b   1.000
_cell.length_c   1.000
_cell.angle_alpha   90.00
_cell.angle_beta   90.00
_cell.angle_gamma   90.00
#
_symmetry.space_group_name_H-M   'P 1'
#
loop_
_entity.id
_entity.type
_entity.pdbx_description
1 polymer ?
#
loop_
_entity_poly.entity_id
_entity_poly.type
_entity_poly.pdbx_seq_one_letter_code
_entity_poly.pdbx_strand_id
1 'polypeptide(L)'
;MFYHHEPDLNLAHPPVIAEIENIITFWLQAGVSGFRLDAASHLVKQAGKGDETRGYPLLTHLRQVVQRLNPDAILLGEVDVAVEDYRHYFGQGDRLQMVLNFWLNKYLYLSLAQQRAAPVVKALQAMVTPPDGCWLRQLAAQP
;
A
#
# COMPACT_ATOMS: atom_id res chain seq x y z
N MET A 1 -8.63 -15.28 -2.15
CA MET A 1 -7.60 -14.42 -2.76
C MET A 1 -6.20 -14.97 -2.50
N PHE A 2 -6.03 -15.93 -1.57
CA PHE A 2 -4.75 -16.56 -1.24
C PHE A 2 -4.90 -18.08 -1.09
N TYR A 3 -3.81 -18.79 -0.82
CA TYR A 3 -3.85 -20.24 -0.63
C TYR A 3 -4.60 -20.62 0.66
N HIS A 4 -5.15 -21.85 0.72
CA HIS A 4 -5.84 -22.36 1.90
C HIS A 4 -4.98 -22.35 3.18
N HIS A 5 -3.64 -22.40 3.03
CA HIS A 5 -2.70 -22.37 4.15
C HIS A 5 -2.28 -20.96 4.59
N GLU A 6 -2.84 -19.91 3.98
CA GLU A 6 -2.60 -18.50 4.32
C GLU A 6 -3.91 -17.90 4.87
N PRO A 7 -4.27 -18.20 6.13
CA PRO A 7 -5.51 -17.72 6.70
C PRO A 7 -5.49 -16.20 6.89
N ASP A 8 -6.61 -15.58 6.53
CA ASP A 8 -6.85 -14.15 6.74
C ASP A 8 -6.81 -13.78 8.24
N LEU A 9 -6.11 -12.69 8.57
CA LEU A 9 -6.09 -12.16 9.92
C LEU A 9 -7.42 -11.48 10.28
N ASN A 10 -7.92 -11.72 11.50
CA ASN A 10 -9.10 -11.01 12.00
C ASN A 10 -8.71 -9.62 12.54
N LEU A 11 -8.62 -8.64 11.64
CA LEU A 11 -8.23 -7.26 11.96
C LEU A 11 -9.26 -6.48 12.79
N ALA A 12 -10.44 -7.06 13.06
CA ALA A 12 -11.40 -6.49 14.01
C ALA A 12 -11.11 -6.91 15.47
N HIS A 13 -10.18 -7.85 15.69
CA HIS A 13 -9.84 -8.36 17.01
C HIS A 13 -8.63 -7.59 17.58
N PRO A 14 -8.77 -6.78 18.64
CA PRO A 14 -7.69 -5.91 19.11
C PRO A 14 -6.36 -6.62 19.44
N PRO A 15 -6.35 -7.84 20.01
CA PRO A 15 -5.11 -8.60 20.18
C PRO A 15 -4.33 -8.90 18.89
N VAL A 16 -5.00 -9.01 17.74
CA VAL A 16 -4.32 -9.19 16.45
C VAL A 16 -3.58 -7.92 16.05
N ILE A 17 -4.20 -6.76 16.26
CA ILE A 17 -3.58 -5.46 15.98
C ILE A 17 -2.38 -5.23 16.91
N ALA A 18 -2.53 -5.55 18.20
CA ALA A 18 -1.42 -5.47 19.16
C ALA A 18 -0.23 -6.34 18.76
N GLU A 19 -0.48 -7.56 18.24
CA GLU A 19 0.60 -8.42 17.78
C GLU A 19 1.27 -7.91 16.50
N ILE A 20 0.51 -7.30 15.59
CA ILE A 20 1.08 -6.60 14.42
C ILE A 20 2.02 -5.47 14.88
N GLU A 21 1.62 -4.70 15.90
CA GLU A 21 2.47 -3.65 16.49
C GLU A 21 3.75 -4.22 17.13
N ASN A 22 3.65 -5.34 17.84
CA ASN A 22 4.82 -6.03 18.41
C ASN A 22 5.81 -6.45 17.32
N ILE A 23 5.30 -7.04 16.23
CA ILE A 23 6.12 -7.47 15.09
C ILE A 23 6.80 -6.26 14.42
N ILE A 24 6.06 -5.17 14.19
CA ILE A 24 6.61 -3.92 13.66
C ILE A 24 7.73 -3.40 14.56
N THR A 25 7.47 -3.36 15.88
CA THR A 25 8.43 -2.86 16.87
C THR A 25 9.71 -3.69 16.86
N PHE A 26 9.58 -5.01 16.86
CA PHE A 26 10.71 -5.94 16.80
C PHE A 26 11.62 -5.67 15.60
N TRP A 27 11.04 -5.57 14.40
CA TRP A 27 11.83 -5.36 13.18
C TRP A 27 12.44 -3.97 13.08
N LEU A 28 11.75 -2.93 13.57
CA LEU A 28 12.32 -1.58 13.63
C LEU A 28 13.50 -1.52 14.60
N GLN A 29 13.41 -2.17 15.77
CA GLN A 29 14.52 -2.26 16.71
C GLN A 29 15.71 -3.03 16.13
N ALA A 30 15.46 -3.98 15.23
CA ALA A 30 16.50 -4.70 14.49
C ALA A 30 17.13 -3.87 13.34
N GLY A 31 16.68 -2.65 13.09
CA GLY A 31 17.27 -1.73 12.11
C GLY A 31 16.60 -1.74 10.73
N VAL A 32 15.44 -2.37 10.56
CA VAL A 32 14.67 -2.31 9.30
C VAL A 32 14.21 -0.86 9.03
N SER A 33 14.35 -0.40 7.79
CA SER A 33 14.06 0.99 7.39
C SER A 33 12.62 1.25 6.97
N GLY A 34 11.73 0.26 7.09
CA GLY A 34 10.34 0.37 6.67
C GLY A 34 9.72 -0.97 6.30
N PHE A 35 8.45 -0.95 5.92
CA PHE A 35 7.69 -2.15 5.63
C PHE A 35 6.99 -2.06 4.28
N ARG A 36 7.00 -3.18 3.56
CA ARG A 36 6.06 -3.42 2.46
C ARG A 36 4.81 -4.08 3.05
N LEU A 37 3.68 -3.38 3.00
CA LEU A 37 2.36 -3.91 3.30
C LEU A 37 1.87 -4.69 2.08
N ASP A 38 2.08 -6.00 2.13
CA ASP A 38 1.55 -6.94 1.15
C ASP A 38 0.02 -6.92 1.16
N ALA A 39 -0.59 -7.01 -0.03
CA ALA A 39 -2.04 -7.00 -0.21
C ALA A 39 -2.77 -5.88 0.59
N ALA A 40 -2.23 -4.66 0.59
CA ALA A 40 -2.73 -3.57 1.43
C ALA A 40 -4.20 -3.21 1.17
N SER A 41 -4.68 -3.36 -0.08
CA SER A 41 -6.11 -3.18 -0.41
C SER A 41 -7.01 -4.23 0.25
N HIS A 42 -6.56 -5.48 0.33
CA HIS A 42 -7.26 -6.56 1.03
C HIS A 42 -7.28 -6.32 2.54
N LEU A 43 -6.14 -5.91 3.12
CA LEU A 43 -6.03 -5.53 4.53
C LEU A 43 -7.02 -4.41 4.91
N VAL A 44 -7.14 -3.37 4.08
CA VAL A 44 -8.14 -2.30 4.28
C VAL A 44 -9.55 -2.87 4.24
N LYS A 45 -9.90 -3.65 3.21
CA LYS A 45 -11.23 -4.24 3.09
C LYS A 45 -11.60 -5.13 4.27
N GLN A 46 -10.66 -5.94 4.76
CA GLN A 46 -10.86 -6.80 5.93
C GLN A 46 -11.10 -6.01 7.21
N ALA A 47 -10.24 -5.03 7.50
CA ALA A 47 -10.39 -4.16 8.66
C ALA A 47 -11.74 -3.43 8.65
N GLY A 48 -12.21 -3.06 7.46
CA GLY A 48 -13.50 -2.42 7.24
C GLY A 48 -14.72 -3.35 7.18
N LYS A 49 -14.54 -4.68 7.31
CA LYS A 49 -15.59 -5.69 7.12
C LYS A 49 -16.31 -5.57 5.77
N GLY A 50 -15.55 -5.31 4.71
CA GLY A 50 -16.05 -5.12 3.34
C GLY A 50 -16.23 -3.67 2.93
N ASP A 51 -16.24 -2.73 3.88
CA ASP A 51 -16.30 -1.28 3.62
C ASP A 51 -14.92 -0.65 3.83
N GLU A 52 -14.23 -0.38 2.73
CA GLU A 52 -12.87 0.18 2.75
C GLU A 52 -12.78 1.51 3.51
N THR A 53 -13.84 2.31 3.53
CA THR A 53 -13.86 3.60 4.25
C THR A 53 -13.64 3.44 5.74
N ARG A 54 -14.11 2.31 6.29
CA ARG A 54 -13.90 1.89 7.68
C ARG A 54 -12.56 1.21 7.90
N GLY A 55 -11.91 0.78 6.83
CA GLY A 55 -10.60 0.12 6.83
C GLY A 55 -9.41 1.07 6.77
N TYR A 56 -9.51 2.18 6.05
CA TYR A 56 -8.42 3.16 5.93
C TYR A 56 -7.83 3.66 7.27
N PRO A 57 -8.60 3.83 8.36
CA PRO A 57 -8.03 4.20 9.66
C PRO A 57 -6.95 3.24 10.17
N LEU A 58 -6.96 1.97 9.77
CA LEU A 58 -5.88 1.03 10.10
C LEU A 58 -4.54 1.48 9.50
N LEU A 59 -4.52 1.99 8.26
CA LEU A 59 -3.29 2.49 7.65
C LEU A 59 -2.74 3.72 8.37
N THR A 60 -3.62 4.63 8.81
CA THR A 60 -3.25 5.79 9.63
C THR A 60 -2.65 5.33 10.96
N HIS A 61 -3.26 4.34 11.62
CA HIS A 61 -2.75 3.76 12.86
C HIS A 61 -1.35 3.15 12.69
N LEU A 62 -1.17 2.30 11.67
CA LEU A 62 0.13 1.68 11.39
C LEU A 62 1.20 2.72 11.07
N ARG A 63 0.87 3.77 10.31
CA ARG A 63 1.78 4.89 10.04
C ARG A 63 2.23 5.57 11.33
N GLN A 64 1.31 5.83 12.25
CA GLN A 64 1.63 6.45 13.54
C GLN A 64 2.51 5.57 14.41
N VAL A 65 2.25 4.25 14.47
CA VAL A 65 3.08 3.29 15.20
C VAL A 65 4.50 3.29 14.66
N VAL A 66 4.66 3.16 13.33
CA VAL A 66 5.97 3.13 12.67
C VAL A 66 6.73 4.42 12.91
N GLN A 67 6.11 5.59 12.65
CA GLN A 67 6.81 6.87 12.77
C GLN A 67 7.16 7.27 14.19
N ARG A 68 6.38 6.83 15.18
CA ARG A 68 6.70 7.06 16.59
C ARG A 68 7.98 6.35 17.01
N LEU A 69 8.26 5.18 16.41
CA LEU A 69 9.47 4.40 16.69
C LEU A 69 10.64 4.84 15.82
N ASN A 70 10.39 5.13 14.55
CA ASN A 70 11.39 5.64 13.61
C ASN A 70 10.73 6.61 12.60
N PRO A 71 10.98 7.93 12.69
CA PRO A 71 10.34 8.91 11.81
C PRO A 71 10.75 8.76 10.34
N ASP A 72 11.92 8.17 10.07
CA ASP A 72 12.46 7.93 8.73
C ASP A 72 11.94 6.63 8.10
N ALA A 73 11.24 5.78 8.86
CA ALA A 73 10.72 4.53 8.36
C ALA A 73 9.53 4.72 7.39
N ILE A 74 9.55 3.97 6.30
CA ILE A 74 8.59 4.09 5.19
C ILE A 74 7.60 2.93 5.19
N LEU A 75 6.32 3.22 4.95
CA LEU A 75 5.30 2.25 4.57
C LEU A 75 5.06 2.29 3.06
N LEU A 76 5.36 1.17 2.40
CA LEU A 76 5.09 0.90 0.99
C LEU A 76 3.89 -0.05 0.90
N GLY A 77 2.78 0.37 0.30
CA GLY A 77 1.64 -0.53 0.07
C GLY A 77 1.64 -1.15 -1.31
N GLU A 78 1.32 -2.44 -1.34
CA GLU A 78 0.80 -3.08 -2.54
C GLU A 78 -0.69 -2.79 -2.68
N VAL A 79 -1.06 -1.95 -3.65
CA VAL A 79 -2.44 -1.52 -3.85
C VAL A 79 -2.83 -1.73 -5.31
N ASP A 80 -3.61 -2.77 -5.60
CA ASP A 80 -4.20 -2.99 -6.93
C ASP A 80 -5.67 -2.55 -6.93
N VAL A 81 -5.89 -1.28 -7.25
CA VAL A 81 -7.21 -0.60 -7.31
C VAL A 81 -7.27 0.32 -8.54
N ALA A 82 -8.40 0.99 -8.77
CA ALA A 82 -8.49 2.00 -9.81
C ALA A 82 -7.56 3.18 -9.51
N VAL A 83 -7.05 3.87 -10.54
CA VAL A 83 -6.01 4.90 -10.38
C VAL A 83 -6.47 6.05 -9.47
N GLU A 84 -7.75 6.39 -9.54
CA GLU A 84 -8.41 7.39 -8.72
C GLU A 84 -8.45 7.02 -7.23
N ASP A 85 -8.44 5.74 -6.88
CA ASP A 85 -8.59 5.28 -5.51
C ASP A 85 -7.28 5.32 -4.73
N TYR A 86 -6.12 5.44 -5.40
CA TYR A 86 -4.82 5.61 -4.75
C TYR A 86 -4.79 6.77 -3.76
N ARG A 87 -5.56 7.84 -4.01
CA ARG A 87 -5.68 8.98 -3.08
C ARG A 87 -6.12 8.56 -1.68
N HIS A 88 -6.96 7.52 -1.57
CA HIS A 88 -7.46 7.04 -0.28
C HIS A 88 -6.37 6.27 0.49
N TYR A 89 -5.39 5.69 -0.19
CA TYR A 89 -4.29 4.99 0.44
C TYR A 89 -3.19 5.93 0.95
N PHE A 90 -3.08 7.13 0.37
CA PHE A 90 -2.22 8.20 0.87
C PHE A 90 -2.88 9.01 1.99
N GLY A 91 -4.21 9.16 1.98
CA GLY A 91 -4.92 10.03 2.92
C GLY A 91 -4.52 11.50 2.69
N GLN A 92 -4.19 12.20 3.77
CA GLN A 92 -3.61 13.55 3.70
C GLN A 92 -2.07 13.52 3.77
N GLY A 93 -1.45 12.40 3.41
CA GLY A 93 -0.03 12.11 3.65
C GLY A 93 0.23 11.39 4.98
N ASP A 94 -0.84 10.96 5.65
CA ASP A 94 -0.85 10.37 6.99
C ASP A 94 -1.04 8.84 7.00
N ARG A 95 -1.05 8.21 5.82
CA ARG A 95 -1.20 6.75 5.64
C ARG A 95 0.07 6.15 5.02
N LEU A 96 0.00 5.65 3.78
CA LEU A 96 1.16 5.11 3.07
C LEU A 96 2.03 6.22 2.49
N GLN A 97 3.34 6.02 2.47
CA GLN A 97 4.30 6.97 1.88
C GLN A 97 4.51 6.57 0.43
N MET A 98 4.51 5.28 0.17
CA MET A 98 4.72 4.76 -1.16
C MET A 98 3.60 3.78 -1.50
N VAL A 99 3.18 3.79 -2.76
CA VAL A 99 2.26 2.80 -3.31
C VAL A 99 2.85 2.23 -4.60
N LEU A 100 2.75 0.91 -4.78
CA LEU A 100 3.13 0.26 -6.03
C LEU A 100 2.19 0.64 -7.17
N ASN A 101 2.74 1.19 -8.25
CA ASN A 101 1.98 1.73 -9.36
C ASN A 101 1.59 0.64 -10.38
N PHE A 102 0.66 -0.23 -9.99
CA PHE A 102 0.14 -1.28 -10.86
C PHE A 102 -0.55 -0.72 -12.11
N TRP A 103 -1.18 0.45 -11.99
CA TRP A 103 -1.78 1.15 -13.12
C TRP A 103 -0.75 1.43 -14.20
N LEU A 104 0.31 2.20 -13.89
CA LEU A 104 1.34 2.54 -14.86
C LEU A 104 2.06 1.28 -15.38
N ASN A 105 2.25 0.27 -14.54
CA ASN A 105 2.85 -0.99 -14.94
C ASN A 105 2.06 -1.70 -16.06
N LYS A 106 0.74 -1.84 -15.91
CA LYS A 106 -0.15 -2.45 -16.94
C LYS A 106 -0.02 -1.74 -18.29
N TYR A 107 0.00 -0.40 -18.29
CA TYR A 107 0.10 0.39 -19.53
C TYR A 107 1.51 0.46 -20.11
N LEU A 108 2.55 0.31 -19.29
CA LEU A 108 3.92 0.19 -19.76
C LEU A 108 4.08 -1.08 -20.60
N TYR A 109 3.63 -2.23 -20.09
CA TYR A 109 3.64 -3.48 -20.86
C TYR A 109 2.79 -3.40 -22.13
N LEU A 110 1.62 -2.78 -22.06
CA LEU A 110 0.77 -2.57 -23.24
C LEU A 110 1.48 -1.71 -24.30
N SER A 111 2.18 -0.65 -23.87
CA SER A 111 2.94 0.23 -24.77
C SER A 111 4.10 -0.50 -25.44
N LEU A 112 4.81 -1.34 -24.70
CA LEU A 112 5.90 -2.17 -25.21
C LEU A 112 5.37 -3.19 -26.23
N ALA A 113 4.30 -3.91 -25.91
CA ALA A 113 3.68 -4.90 -26.80
C ALA A 113 3.15 -4.28 -28.09
N GLN A 114 2.62 -3.06 -28.03
CA GLN A 114 2.12 -2.33 -29.20
C GLN A 114 3.19 -1.52 -29.94
N GLN A 115 4.41 -1.41 -29.38
CA GLN A 115 5.47 -0.50 -29.84
C GLN A 115 4.97 0.95 -30.02
N ARG A 116 4.08 1.40 -29.13
CA ARG A 116 3.45 2.73 -29.18
C ARG A 116 3.46 3.35 -27.79
N ALA A 117 3.85 4.62 -27.70
CA ALA A 117 3.86 5.35 -26.43
C ALA A 117 2.46 5.80 -25.97
N ALA A 118 1.45 5.77 -26.83
CA ALA A 118 0.12 6.30 -26.52
C ALA A 118 -0.52 5.70 -25.23
N PRO A 119 -0.44 4.39 -24.94
CA PRO A 119 -1.01 3.83 -23.71
C PRO A 119 -0.32 4.32 -22.44
N VAL A 120 1.02 4.40 -22.40
CA VAL A 120 1.77 4.91 -21.23
C VAL A 120 1.55 6.40 -21.03
N VAL A 121 1.46 7.19 -22.11
CA VAL A 121 1.11 8.62 -22.02
C VAL A 121 -0.27 8.80 -21.39
N LYS A 122 -1.27 8.03 -21.84
CA LYS A 122 -2.62 8.03 -21.25
C LYS A 122 -2.57 7.65 -19.76
N ALA A 123 -1.78 6.64 -19.40
CA ALA A 123 -1.67 6.21 -18.01
C ALA A 123 -1.07 7.30 -17.11
N LEU A 124 0.02 7.94 -17.56
CA LEU A 124 0.67 9.04 -16.85
C LEU A 124 -0.27 10.23 -16.66
N GLN A 125 -1.06 10.59 -17.69
CA GLN A 125 -2.04 11.68 -17.63
C GLN A 125 -3.20 11.42 -16.66
N ALA A 126 -3.56 10.14 -16.44
CA ALA A 126 -4.62 9.76 -15.51
C ALA A 126 -4.14 9.60 -14.06
N MET A 127 -2.84 9.66 -13.79
CA MET A 127 -2.32 9.43 -12.44
C MET A 127 -2.79 10.48 -11.45
N VAL A 128 -3.11 10.03 -10.25
CA VAL A 128 -3.30 10.94 -9.11
C VAL A 128 -1.97 11.58 -8.72
N THR A 129 -2.02 12.83 -8.30
CA THR A 129 -0.87 13.48 -7.65
C THR A 129 -0.86 13.08 -6.18
N PRO A 130 0.18 12.39 -5.69
CA PRO A 130 0.28 12.07 -4.28
C PRO A 130 0.51 13.35 -3.44
N PRO A 131 0.12 13.35 -2.15
CA PRO A 131 0.48 14.41 -1.22
C PRO A 131 2.00 14.58 -1.08
N ASP A 132 2.44 15.71 -0.52
CA ASP A 132 3.85 15.96 -0.25
C ASP A 132 4.47 14.85 0.62
N GLY A 133 5.66 14.38 0.23
CA GLY A 133 6.33 13.26 0.90
C GLY A 133 5.79 11.87 0.54
N CYS A 134 4.77 11.78 -0.32
CA CYS A 134 4.25 10.51 -0.84
C CYS A 134 4.62 10.27 -2.32
N TRP A 135 4.71 9.00 -2.72
CA TRP A 135 5.23 8.60 -4.03
C TRP A 135 4.51 7.39 -4.61
N LEU A 136 4.32 7.40 -5.93
CA LEU A 136 3.97 6.20 -6.69
C LEU A 136 5.27 5.55 -7.17
N ARG A 137 5.48 4.28 -6.82
CA ARG A 137 6.70 3.53 -7.16
C ARG A 137 6.43 2.54 -8.29
N GLN A 138 7.20 2.65 -9.36
CA GLN A 138 7.30 1.61 -10.38
C GLN A 138 8.21 0.49 -9.86
N LEU A 139 7.75 -0.76 -9.88
CA LEU A 139 8.59 -1.95 -9.76
C LEU A 139 8.67 -2.64 -11.13
N ALA A 140 9.84 -3.20 -11.45
CA ALA A 140 9.88 -4.43 -12.23
C ALA A 140 9.26 -5.50 -11.31
N ALA A 141 8.14 -6.10 -11.71
CA ALA A 141 7.50 -7.15 -10.91
C ALA A 141 8.50 -8.29 -10.67
N GLN A 142 8.35 -9.01 -9.54
CA GLN A 142 9.05 -10.27 -9.33
C GLN A 142 8.75 -11.21 -10.50
N PRO A 143 9.74 -11.99 -10.98
CA PRO A 143 9.60 -12.86 -12.16
C PRO A 143 8.49 -13.89 -12.03
#